data_AF-A0A942RDE9-F1
#
_entry.id   AF-A0A942RDE9-F1
#
_cell.length_a   1.000
_cell.length_b   1.000
_cell.length_c   1.000
_cell.angle_alpha   90.00
_cell.angle_beta   90.00
_cell.angle_gamma   90.00
#
_symmetry.space_group_name_H-M   'P 1'
#
loop_
_entity.id
_entity.type
_entity.pdbx_description
1 polymer ?
#
loop_
_entity_poly.entity_id
_entity_poly.type
_entity_poly.pdbx_seq_one_letter_code
_entity_poly.pdbx_strand_id
1 'polypeptide(L)' 'MYNKSVLAIDVGGGTQDILLYEPDKNIENCTKLVLPSPTVLVRNQINNATQDGKDIFLTGPVMGGGPSVRGV' A
#
# COMPACT_ATOMS: atom_id res chain seq x y z
N MET A 1 3.24 -3.57 31.04
CA MET A 1 3.39 -2.99 29.69
C MET A 1 2.99 -4.04 28.66
N TYR A 2 2.41 -3.63 27.53
CA TYR A 2 1.96 -4.53 26.46
C TYR A 2 3.16 -5.32 25.91
N ASN A 3 3.24 -6.61 26.24
CA ASN A 3 4.35 -7.50 25.83
C ASN A 3 4.03 -8.23 24.52
N LYS A 4 3.32 -7.57 23.60
CA LYS A 4 2.87 -8.14 22.32
C LYS A 4 3.41 -7.32 21.17
N SER A 5 3.88 -8.00 20.13
CA SER A 5 4.23 -7.36 18.87
C SER A 5 3.00 -6.73 18.22
N VAL A 6 3.21 -5.63 17.50
CA VAL A 6 2.16 -4.87 16.82
C VAL A 6 2.57 -4.63 15.37
N LEU A 7 1.65 -4.86 14.44
CA LEU A 7 1.83 -4.44 13.04
C LEU A 7 1.10 -3.10 12.85
N ALA A 8 1.88 -2.03 12.68
CA ALA A 8 1.36 -0.71 12.35
C ALA A 8 1.50 -0.48 10.84
N ILE A 9 0.43 0.05 10.23
CA ILE A 9 0.39 0.35 8.79
C ILE A 9 -0.12 1.77 8.63
N ASP A 10 0.67 2.63 7.98
CA ASP A 10 0.28 3.97 7.54
C ASP A 10 0.20 3.99 6.02
N VAL A 11 -0.97 4.29 5.47
CA VAL A 11 -1.21 4.27 4.02
C VAL A 11 -1.41 5.69 3.53
N GLY A 12 -0.40 6.19 2.83
CA GLY A 12 -0.45 7.46 2.10
C GLY A 12 -0.83 7.28 0.63
N GLY A 13 -0.91 8.40 -0.11
CA GLY A 13 -1.20 8.37 -1.54
C GLY A 13 -0.10 7.71 -2.38
N GLY A 14 1.17 7.81 -1.97
CA GLY A 14 2.30 7.26 -2.71
C GLY A 14 2.83 5.94 -2.13
N THR A 15 3.01 5.89 -0.82
CA THR A 15 3.59 4.75 -0.11
C THR A 15 2.65 4.23 0.97
N GLN A 16 2.93 3.01 1.41
CA GLN A 16 2.49 2.49 2.69
C GLN A 16 3.74 2.18 3.53
N ASP A 17 3.79 2.74 4.73
CA ASP A 17 4.82 2.48 5.72
C ASP A 17 4.29 1.39 6.66
N ILE A 18 5.00 0.26 6.74
CA ILE A 18 4.64 -0.88 7.58
C ILE A 18 5.73 -1.08 8.62
N LEU A 19 5.36 -1.11 9.90
CA LEU A 19 6.27 -1.39 11.01
C LEU A 19 5.77 -2.62 11.77
N LEU A 20 6.61 -3.64 11.85
CA LEU A 20 6.44 -4.72 12.83
C LEU A 20 7.18 -4.32 14.11
N TYR A 21 6.46 -3.71 15.05
CA TYR A 21 6.99 -3.38 16.37
C TYR A 21 7.12 -4.64 17.23
N GLU A 22 8.30 -4.84 17.81
CA GLU A 22 8.61 -5.95 18.71
C GLU A 22 9.13 -5.37 20.04
N PRO A 23 8.48 -5.66 21.18
CA PRO A 23 8.74 -4.97 22.45
C PRO A 23 10.11 -5.29 23.06
N ASP A 24 10.76 -6.37 22.64
CA ASP A 24 12.10 -6.80 23.06
C ASP A 24 13.24 -6.14 22.25
N LYS A 25 12.90 -5.30 21.25
CA LYS A 25 13.85 -4.58 20.41
C LYS A 25 13.70 -3.07 20.59
N ASN A 26 14.80 -2.35 20.41
CA ASN A 26 14.73 -0.90 20.14
C ASN A 26 13.94 -0.67 18.84
N ILE A 27 13.19 0.43 18.76
CA ILE A 27 12.28 0.69 17.64
C ILE A 27 13.04 0.79 16.29
N GLU A 28 14.27 1.27 16.31
CA GLU A 28 15.16 1.37 15.15
C GLU A 28 15.59 0.00 14.61
N ASN A 29 15.56 -1.03 15.45
CA ASN A 29 15.89 -2.41 15.10
C ASN A 29 14.64 -3.23 14.73
N CYS A 30 13.46 -2.66 14.83
CA CYS A 30 12.22 -3.29 14.37
C CYS A 30 12.16 -3.32 12.84
N THR A 31 11.50 -4.33 12.28
CA THR A 31 11.38 -4.43 10.82
C THR A 31 10.45 -3.35 10.29
N LYS A 32 10.97 -2.52 9.39
CA LYS A 32 10.21 -1.50 8.64
C LYS A 32 10.23 -1.80 7.15
N LEU A 33 9.07 -1.67 6.50
CA LEU A 33 8.92 -1.71 5.05
C LEU A 33 8.33 -0.38 4.57
N VAL A 34 8.84 0.13 3.46
CA VAL A 34 8.24 1.26 2.74
C VAL A 34 7.89 0.74 1.35
N LEU A 35 6.61 0.52 1.09
CA LEU A 35 6.11 -0.07 -0.15
C LEU A 35 5.26 0.93 -0.91
N PRO A 36 5.00 0.76 -2.21
CA PRO A 36 3.99 1.55 -2.92
C PRO A 36 2.61 1.39 -2.27
N SER A 37 1.82 2.46 -2.27
CA SER A 37 0.44 2.40 -1.79
C SER A 37 -0.43 1.50 -2.69
N PRO A 38 -1.54 0.93 -2.18
CA PRO A 38 -2.46 0.13 -3.00
C PRO A 38 -2.94 0.88 -4.25
N THR A 39 -3.20 2.18 -4.14
CA THR A 39 -3.63 3.01 -5.28
C THR A 39 -2.56 3.16 -6.36
N VAL A 40 -1.27 3.17 -6.00
CA VAL A 40 -0.15 3.13 -6.97
C VAL A 40 -0.10 1.78 -7.69
N LEU A 41 -0.27 0.68 -6.96
CA LEU A 41 -0.27 -0.66 -7.55
C LEU A 41 -1.41 -0.82 -8.56
N VAL A 42 -2.62 -0.38 -8.20
CA VAL A 42 -3.78 -0.40 -9.11
C VAL A 42 -3.55 0.50 -10.32
N ARG A 43 -3.00 1.71 -10.17
CA ARG A 43 -2.65 2.56 -11.32
C ARG A 43 -1.74 1.82 -12.30
N ASN A 44 -0.71 1.14 -11.80
CA ASN A 44 0.22 0.43 -12.67
C ASN A 44 -0.47 -0.72 -13.41
N GLN A 45 -1.42 -1.41 -12.77
CA GLN A 45 -2.24 -2.43 -13.44
C GLN A 45 -3.15 -1.83 -14.52
N ILE A 46 -3.80 -0.68 -14.23
CA ILE A 46 -4.60 0.07 -15.20
C ILE A 46 -3.76 0.44 -16.42
N ASN A 47 -2.61 1.10 -16.21
CA ASN A 47 -1.74 1.52 -17.31
C ASN A 47 -1.28 0.33 -18.16
N ASN A 48 -0.97 -0.81 -17.55
CA ASN A 48 -0.57 -2.00 -18.29
C ASN A 48 -1.72 -2.58 -19.12
N ALA A 49 -2.93 -2.63 -18.56
CA ALA A 49 -4.11 -3.08 -19.29
C ALA A 49 -4.46 -2.12 -20.44
N THR A 50 -4.36 -0.81 -20.24
CA THR A 50 -4.57 0.17 -21.31
C THR A 50 -3.55 0.02 -22.43
N GLN A 51 -2.25 -0.13 -22.10
CA GLN A 51 -1.20 -0.38 -23.09
C GLN A 51 -1.45 -1.65 -23.92
N ASP A 52 -2.01 -2.67 -23.27
CA ASP A 52 -2.41 -3.93 -23.92
C ASP A 52 -3.75 -3.85 -24.69
N GLY A 53 -4.45 -2.70 -24.66
CA GLY A 53 -5.77 -2.53 -25.27
C GLY A 53 -6.86 -3.41 -24.64
N LYS A 54 -6.72 -3.77 -23.36
CA LYS A 54 -7.67 -4.62 -22.64
C LYS A 54 -8.70 -3.77 -21.90
N ASP A 55 -9.95 -4.22 -21.95
CA ASP A 55 -11.01 -3.65 -21.13
C ASP A 55 -10.74 -3.86 -19.63
N ILE A 56 -11.12 -2.87 -18.83
CA ILE A 56 -10.93 -2.87 -17.36
C ILE A 56 -12.30 -2.88 -16.68
N PHE A 57 -12.50 -3.83 -15.78
CA PHE A 57 -13.66 -3.88 -14.88
C PHE A 57 -13.21 -3.79 -13.42
N LEU A 58 -13.70 -2.78 -12.69
CA LEU A 58 -13.40 -2.56 -11.29
C LEU A 58 -14.56 -3.02 -10.41
N THR A 59 -14.26 -3.77 -9.34
CA THR A 59 -15.26 -4.28 -8.40
C THR A 59 -14.77 -4.22 -6.95
N GLY A 60 -15.69 -4.28 -6.00
CA GLY A 60 -15.41 -4.17 -4.57
C GLY A 60 -15.68 -2.78 -3.99
N PRO A 61 -15.30 -2.54 -2.73
CA PRO A 61 -15.49 -1.26 -2.06
C PRO A 61 -14.62 -0.15 -2.69
N VAL A 62 -15.02 1.10 -2.46
CA VAL A 62 -14.28 2.27 -2.95
C VAL A 62 -12.91 2.34 -2.29
N MET A 63 -11.84 2.32 -3.11
CA MET A 63 -10.44 2.40 -2.65
C MET A 63 -9.99 3.83 -2.29
N GLY A 64 -10.77 4.84 -2.67
CA GLY A 64 -10.40 6.26 -2.55
C GLY A 64 -9.76 6.82 -3.82
N GLY A 65 -9.38 8.10 -3.78
CA GLY A 65 -8.72 8.79 -4.89
C GLY A 65 -7.20 8.61 -4.90
N GLY A 66 -6.52 9.31 -5.81
CA GLY A 66 -5.05 9.32 -5.89
C GLY A 66 -4.52 8.75 -7.21
N PRO A 67 -3.38 8.04 -7.19
CA PRO A 67 -2.76 7.48 -8.39
C PRO A 67 -3.69 6.61 -9.25
N SER A 68 -4.56 5.78 -8.65
CA SER A 68 -5.43 4.85 -9.38
C SER A 68 -6.45 5.53 -10.30
N VAL A 69 -6.88 6.76 -10.00
CA VAL A 69 -7.82 7.53 -10.84
C VAL A 69 -7.12 8.42 -11.87
N ARG A 70 -5.77 8.41 -11.90
CA ARG A 70 -4.93 9.17 -12.84
C ARG A 70 -4.17 8.23 -13.79
N GLY A 71 -4.50 6.94 -13.79
CA GLY A 71 -3.98 6.01 -14.78
C GLY A 71 -4.41 6.42 -16.19
N VAL A 72 -3.56 6.12 -17.17
CA VAL A 72 -3.77 6.46 -18.58
C VAL A 72 -3.77 5.17 -19.37
#